data_AF-A0A6D0IWW7-F1
#
_entry.id   AF-A0A6D0IWW7-F1
#
_cell.length_a   1.000
_cell.length_b   1.000
_cell.length_c   1.000
_cell.angle_alpha   90.00
_cell.angle_beta   90.00
_cell.angle_gamma   90.00
#
_symmetry.space_group_name_H-M   'P 1'
#
loop_
_entity.id
_entity.type
_entity.pdbx_description
1 polymer ?
#
loop_
_entity_poly.entity_id
_entity_poly.type
_entity_poly.pdbx_seq_one_letter_code
_entity_poly.pdbx_strand_id
1 'polypeptide(L)' 'GFPFAFKEGELRRYYEGWERVKYNEDVGELHRTDANGNRIKLRFATMLARKK' A
#
# COMPACT_ATOMS: atom_id res chain seq x y z
N GLY A 1 -8.80 9.05 10.81
CA GLY A 1 -7.75 8.50 9.94
C GLY A 1 -7.39 7.11 10.39
N PHE A 2 -6.57 6.39 9.64
CA PHE A 2 -6.00 5.14 10.13
C PHE A 2 -4.93 5.45 11.19
N PRO A 3 -4.80 4.64 12.26
CA PRO A 3 -3.78 4.85 13.29
C PRO A 3 -2.35 4.59 12.78
N PHE A 4 -2.22 3.98 11.60
CA PHE A 4 -0.96 3.68 10.94
C PHE A 4 -1.09 3.89 9.43
N ALA A 5 -0.02 4.41 8.82
CA ALA A 5 0.18 4.47 7.39
C ALA A 5 1.67 4.40 7.10
N PHE A 6 2.04 3.70 6.02
CA PHE A 6 3.42 3.70 5.54
C PHE A 6 3.79 5.07 4.98
N LYS A 7 5.04 5.50 5.24
CA LYS A 7 5.72 6.51 4.45
C LYS A 7 6.14 5.93 3.10
N GLU A 8 6.46 6.82 2.17
CA GLU A 8 6.98 6.43 0.85
C GLU A 8 8.20 5.50 0.99
N GLY A 9 8.14 4.36 0.32
CA GLY A 9 9.18 3.33 0.33
C GLY A 9 9.35 2.57 1.64
N GLU A 10 8.58 2.86 2.70
CA GLU A 10 8.78 2.26 4.03
C GLU A 10 8.58 0.75 4.01
N LEU A 11 7.52 0.27 3.34
CA LEU A 11 7.27 -1.17 3.20
C LEU A 11 8.41 -1.88 2.45
N ARG A 12 8.93 -1.28 1.38
CA ARG A 12 10.06 -1.83 0.63
C ARG A 12 11.32 -1.94 1.49
N ARG A 13 11.57 -0.96 2.37
CA ARG A 13 12.74 -0.95 3.27
C ARG A 13 12.67 -2.05 4.32
N TYR A 14 11.49 -2.31 4.88
CA TYR A 14 11.31 -3.39 5.86
C TYR A 14 11.66 -4.79 5.34
N TYR A 15 11.58 -5.00 4.02
CA TYR A 15 11.90 -6.27 3.37
C TYR A 15 13.17 -6.18 2.51
N GLU A 16 14.10 -5.29 2.87
CA GLU A 16 15.43 -5.28 2.27
C GLU A 16 16.12 -6.65 2.42
N GLY A 17 16.79 -7.09 1.36
CA GLY A 17 17.43 -8.40 1.28
C GLY A 17 16.53 -9.54 0.79
N TRP A 18 15.21 -9.39 0.81
CA TRP A 18 14.28 -10.36 0.19
C TRP A 18 14.23 -10.16 -1.33
N GLU A 19 13.87 -11.21 -2.06
CA GLU A 19 13.58 -11.08 -3.49
C GLU A 19 12.24 -10.37 -3.68
N ARG A 20 12.23 -9.25 -4.40
CA ARG A 20 11.00 -8.52 -4.74
C ARG A 20 10.45 -9.03 -6.06
N VAL A 21 9.37 -9.79 -6.00
CA VAL A 21 8.65 -10.28 -7.19
C VAL A 21 7.77 -9.18 -7.77
N LYS A 22 7.08 -8.42 -6.92
CA LYS A 22 6.28 -7.25 -7.31
C LYS A 22 6.25 -6.20 -6.20
N TYR A 23 6.33 -4.92 -6.57
CA TYR A 23 6.17 -3.80 -5.64
C TYR A 23 5.53 -2.61 -6.37
N ASN A 24 4.53 -1.97 -5.76
CA ASN A 24 3.97 -0.69 -6.22
C ASN A 24 3.41 0.12 -5.04
N GLU A 25 3.27 1.43 -5.26
CA GLU A 25 2.61 2.38 -4.36
C GLU A 25 1.55 3.17 -5.13
N ASP A 26 0.63 2.45 -5.76
CA ASP A 26 -0.37 3.03 -6.65
C ASP A 26 -1.58 3.58 -5.88
N VAL A 27 -2.35 4.45 -6.55
CA VAL A 27 -3.64 4.91 -6.02
C VAL A 27 -4.67 3.80 -6.20
N GLY A 28 -5.33 3.43 -5.12
CA GLY A 28 -6.46 2.51 -5.07
C GLY A 28 -7.66 3.11 -4.36
N GLU A 29 -8.71 2.32 -4.21
CA GLU A 29 -9.99 2.74 -3.64
C GLU A 29 -10.37 1.86 -2.45
N LEU A 30 -10.81 2.49 -1.36
CA LEU A 30 -11.45 1.79 -0.27
C LEU A 30 -12.86 1.36 -0.68
N HIS A 31 -13.34 0.25 -0.11
CA HIS A 31 -14.77 -0.08 -0.19
C HIS A 31 -15.65 0.93 0.54
N ARG A 32 -15.13 1.74 1.47
CA ARG A 32 -15.93 2.83 2.07
C ARG A 32 -16.17 3.93 1.03
N THR A 33 -17.38 4.47 1.03
CA THR A 33 -17.76 5.62 0.20
C THR A 33 -17.86 6.91 1.01
N ASP A 34 -17.74 8.05 0.34
CA ASP A 34 -18.05 9.37 0.89
C ASP A 34 -19.58 9.62 0.97
N ALA A 35 -19.97 10.82 1.39
CA ALA A 35 -21.39 11.22 1.51
C ALA A 35 -22.13 11.23 0.16
N ASN A 36 -21.41 11.30 -0.96
CA ASN A 36 -21.96 11.29 -2.32
C ASN A 36 -21.94 9.90 -2.96
N GLY A 37 -21.50 8.86 -2.22
CA GLY A 37 -21.41 7.50 -2.74
C GLY A 37 -20.13 7.19 -3.53
N ASN A 38 -19.18 8.12 -3.64
CA ASN A 38 -17.92 7.86 -4.34
C ASN A 38 -16.97 7.06 -3.46
N ARG A 39 -16.23 6.12 -4.05
CA ARG A 39 -15.18 5.39 -3.33
C ARG A 39 -14.06 6.34 -2.90
N ILE A 40 -13.56 6.14 -1.68
CA ILE A 40 -12.48 6.96 -1.13
C ILE A 40 -11.15 6.49 -1.74
N LYS A 41 -10.45 7.38 -2.45
CA LYS A 41 -9.13 7.11 -3.06
C LYS A 41 -7.99 7.34 -2.08
N LEU A 42 -7.04 6.41 -2.02
CA LEU A 42 -5.83 6.47 -1.22
C LEU A 42 -4.66 5.80 -1.95
N ARG A 43 -3.43 6.06 -1.51
CA ARG A 43 -2.25 5.33 -2.00
C ARG A 43 -2.03 4.06 -1.17
N PHE A 44 -1.76 2.94 -1.83
CA PHE A 44 -1.52 1.65 -1.19
C PHE A 44 -0.15 1.09 -1.56
N ALA A 45 0.64 0.71 -0.57
CA ALA A 45 1.85 -0.07 -0.79
C ALA A 45 1.48 -1.56 -0.92
N THR A 46 1.70 -2.15 -2.09
CA THR A 46 1.41 -3.57 -2.38
C THR A 46 2.70 -4.29 -2.74
N MET A 47 2.98 -5.41 -2.08
CA MET A 47 4.22 -6.17 -2.29
C MET A 47 3.99 -7.67 -2.33
N LEU A 48 4.64 -8.33 -3.28
CA LEU A 48 4.90 -9.78 -3.27
C LEU A 48 6.42 -9.96 -3.18
N ALA A 49 6.88 -10.57 -2.09
CA ALA A 49 8.29 -10.82 -1.84
C ALA A 49 8.53 -12.26 -1.38
N ARG A 50 9.70 -12.79 -1.71
CA ARG A 50 10.13 -14.14 -1.33
C ARG A 50 11.33 -14.04 -0.40
N LYS A 51 11.25 -14.72 0.73
CA LYS A 51 12.37 -14.86 1.67
C LYS A 51 13.44 -15.71 1.00
N LYS A 52 14.70 -15.28 1.10
CA LYS A 52 15.85 -16.09 0.72
C LYS A 52 15.99 -17.28 1.65
#